data_AF-A0A1J7HRC4-F1
#
_entry.id   AF-A0A1J7HRC4-F1
#
_cell.length_a   1.000
_cell.length_b   1.000
_cell.length_c   1.000
_cell.angle_alpha   90.00
_cell.angle_beta   90.00
_cell.angle_gamma   90.00
#
_symmetry.space_group_name_H-M   'P 1'
#
loop_
_entity.id
_entity.type
_entity.pdbx_description
1 polymer ?
#
loop_
_entity_poly.entity_id
_entity_poly.type
_entity_poly.pdbx_seq_one_letter_code
_entity_poly.pdbx_strand_id
1 'polypeptide(L)'
;MKVSGNNNVKVEKEIEDISEEVVGRTLKKALRSMSTLQSEDGFWPGDYGSPLFLLPTLVIGLYGTEALNTILNIDHQREMTHYLFTHQNIDGG
;
A
#
# COMPACT_ATOMS: atom_id res chain seq x y z
N MET A 1 -13.24 38.17 16.20
CA MET A 1 -14.21 37.10 16.51
C MET A 1 -13.41 35.91 17.03
N LYS A 2 -13.44 35.65 18.35
CA LYS A 2 -12.75 34.52 18.98
C LYS A 2 -13.58 33.26 18.73
N VAL A 3 -13.04 32.31 17.96
CA VAL A 3 -13.59 30.95 17.92
C VAL A 3 -12.78 30.12 18.91
N SER A 4 -13.39 29.94 20.09
CA SER A 4 -13.00 28.96 21.10
C SER A 4 -13.47 27.59 20.62
N GLY A 5 -12.54 26.65 20.50
CA GLY A 5 -12.81 25.27 20.10
C GLY A 5 -11.58 24.41 20.31
N ASN A 6 -11.21 24.23 21.57
CA ASN A 6 -10.04 23.48 22.01
C ASN A 6 -10.42 22.00 22.13
N ASN A 7 -10.20 21.21 21.07
CA ASN A 7 -10.26 19.74 21.13
C ASN A 7 -8.86 19.17 20.83
N ASN A 8 -7.90 19.45 21.71
CA ASN A 8 -6.69 18.65 21.79
C ASN A 8 -7.06 17.30 22.41
N VAL A 9 -7.49 16.34 21.59
CA VAL A 9 -7.48 14.93 21.97
C VAL A 9 -6.01 14.52 22.02
N LYS A 10 -5.37 14.73 23.17
CA LYS A 10 -4.11 14.08 23.49
C LYS A 10 -4.42 12.59 23.64
N VAL A 11 -4.10 11.82 22.61
CA VAL A 11 -3.98 10.37 22.73
C VAL A 11 -2.70 10.12 23.54
N GLU A 12 -2.81 10.23 24.86
CA GLU A 12 -1.79 9.69 25.74
C GLU A 12 -1.85 8.17 25.56
N LYS A 13 -0.88 7.62 24.82
CA LYS A 13 -0.67 6.18 24.80
C LYS A 13 -0.24 5.80 26.22
N GLU A 14 -1.16 5.24 26.99
CA GLU A 14 -0.77 4.41 28.13
C GLU A 14 0.20 3.36 27.59
N ILE A 15 1.46 3.45 27.98
CA ILE A 15 2.44 2.42 27.67
C ILE A 15 2.02 1.24 28.54
N GLU A 16 1.32 0.29 27.94
CA GLU A 16 1.01 -0.99 28.57
C GLU A 16 2.35 -1.57 29.07
N ASP A 17 2.43 -1.90 30.37
CA ASP A 17 3.65 -2.44 30.95
C ASP A 17 4.12 -3.64 30.13
N ILE A 18 5.30 -3.51 29.52
CA ILE A 18 5.87 -4.50 28.63
C ILE A 18 6.24 -5.73 29.46
N SER A 19 5.34 -6.70 29.50
CA SER A 19 5.50 -7.99 30.17
C SER A 19 5.58 -9.13 29.15
N GLU A 20 6.17 -10.25 29.56
CA GLU A 20 6.28 -11.45 28.71
C GLU A 20 4.92 -11.92 28.19
N GLU A 21 3.88 -11.84 29.02
CA GLU A 21 2.52 -12.24 28.65
C GLU A 21 1.93 -11.35 27.54
N VAL A 22 2.09 -10.03 27.67
CA VAL A 22 1.62 -9.04 26.67
C VAL A 22 2.35 -9.25 25.35
N VAL A 23 3.67 -9.47 25.39
CA VAL A 23 4.49 -9.78 24.20
C VAL A 23 4.04 -11.08 23.56
N GLY A 24 3.87 -12.16 24.33
CA GLY A 24 3.43 -13.46 23.82
C GLY A 24 2.05 -13.41 23.17
N ARG A 25 1.10 -12.70 23.79
CA ARG A 25 -0.25 -12.49 23.25
C ARG A 25 -0.21 -11.71 21.94
N THR A 26 0.60 -10.65 21.88
CA THR A 26 0.76 -9.80 20.69
C THR A 26 1.41 -10.56 19.54
N LEU A 27 2.49 -11.31 19.81
CA LEU A 27 3.16 -12.14 18.82
C LEU A 27 2.23 -13.22 18.26
N LYS A 28 1.46 -13.91 19.11
CA LYS A 28 0.49 -14.92 18.66
C LYS A 28 -0.57 -14.32 17.74
N LYS A 29 -1.05 -13.10 18.01
CA LYS A 29 -1.96 -12.36 17.12
C LYS A 29 -1.30 -12.02 15.80
N ALA A 30 -0.07 -11.49 15.82
CA ALA A 30 0.67 -11.12 14.63
C ALA A 30 0.95 -12.35 13.72
N LEU A 31 1.41 -13.46 14.30
CA LEU A 31 1.66 -14.71 13.56
C LEU A 31 0.37 -15.27 12.93
N ARG A 32 -0.75 -15.22 13.66
CA ARG A 32 -2.05 -15.60 13.09
C ARG A 32 -2.43 -14.72 11.91
N SER A 33 -2.27 -13.40 12.04
CA SER A 33 -2.55 -12.46 10.94
C SER A 33 -1.61 -12.68 9.75
N MET A 34 -0.33 -12.98 9.98
CA MET A 34 0.61 -13.27 8.90
C MET A 34 0.24 -14.59 8.21
N SER A 35 -0.15 -15.61 8.97
CA SER A 35 -0.54 -16.90 8.39
C SER A 35 -1.76 -16.82 7.47
N THR A 36 -2.69 -15.88 7.71
CA THR A 36 -3.84 -15.69 6.81
C THR A 36 -3.48 -15.04 5.47
N LEU A 37 -2.29 -14.47 5.34
CA LEU A 37 -1.79 -13.86 4.10
C LEU A 37 -0.96 -14.84 3.25
N GLN A 38 -0.68 -16.05 3.74
CA GLN A 38 0.09 -17.04 3.01
C GLN A 38 -0.72 -17.55 1.80
N SER A 39 -0.09 -17.64 0.63
CA SER A 39 -0.70 -18.23 -0.56
C SER A 39 -0.80 -19.76 -0.46
N GLU A 40 -1.58 -20.36 -1.36
CA GLU A 40 -1.73 -21.82 -1.43
C GLU A 40 -0.39 -22.55 -1.66
N ASP A 41 0.54 -21.92 -2.39
CA ASP A 41 1.88 -22.45 -2.66
C ASP A 41 2.89 -22.14 -1.53
N GLY A 42 2.44 -21.49 -0.45
CA GLY A 42 3.22 -21.26 0.76
C GLY A 42 4.07 -20.00 0.78
N PHE A 43 4.01 -19.13 -0.24
CA PHE A 43 4.70 -17.83 -0.23
C PHE A 43 3.82 -16.72 0.34
N TRP A 44 4.39 -15.55 0.64
CA TRP A 44 3.64 -14.37 1.08
C TRP A 44 3.65 -13.30 0.00
N PRO A 45 2.55 -13.10 -0.75
CA PRO A 45 2.45 -12.01 -1.70
C PRO A 45 2.53 -10.67 -0.95
N GLY A 46 3.28 -9.74 -1.51
CA GLY A 46 3.39 -8.38 -1.02
C GLY A 46 3.57 -7.42 -2.18
N ASP A 47 3.16 -6.17 -1.98
CA ASP A 47 3.43 -5.11 -2.93
C ASP A 47 4.94 -4.84 -2.98
N TYR A 48 5.57 -5.23 -4.08
CA TYR A 48 6.94 -4.88 -4.40
C TYR A 48 6.92 -3.72 -5.39
N GLY A 49 6.49 -2.56 -4.88
CA GLY A 49 6.32 -1.35 -5.65
C GLY A 49 7.54 -1.03 -6.51
N SER A 50 7.29 -0.56 -7.72
CA SER A 50 8.32 -0.27 -8.70
C SER A 50 8.85 1.16 -8.55
N PRO A 51 10.12 1.41 -8.92
CA PRO A 51 10.52 2.75 -9.34
C PRO A 51 9.55 3.28 -10.41
N LEU A 52 9.17 4.56 -10.32
CA LEU A 52 8.15 5.16 -11.19
C LEU A 52 8.51 5.19 -12.69
N PHE A 53 9.71 4.75 -13.09
CA PHE A 53 10.12 4.65 -14.49
C PHE A 53 9.78 3.31 -15.18
N LEU A 54 9.47 2.22 -14.45
CA LEU A 54 9.16 0.94 -15.12
C LEU A 54 7.80 0.96 -15.82
N LEU A 55 6.78 1.55 -15.19
CA LEU A 55 5.43 1.58 -15.74
C LEU A 55 5.36 2.38 -17.07
N PRO A 56 5.93 3.60 -17.17
CA PRO A 56 6.04 4.30 -18.46
C PRO A 56 6.81 3.48 -19.51
N THR A 57 7.90 2.82 -19.11
CA THR A 57 8.72 1.99 -20.02
C THR A 57 7.91 0.81 -20.58
N LEU A 58 7.13 0.13 -19.73
CA LEU A 58 6.25 -0.95 -20.13
C LEU A 58 5.19 -0.47 -21.13
N VAL A 59 4.53 0.66 -20.84
CA VAL A 59 3.49 1.22 -21.71
C VAL A 59 4.06 1.57 -23.09
N ILE A 60 5.22 2.23 -23.15
CA ILE A 60 5.88 2.58 -24.41
C ILE A 60 6.28 1.32 -25.18
N GLY A 61 6.86 0.32 -24.51
CA GLY A 61 7.26 -0.94 -25.14
C GLY A 61 6.08 -1.73 -25.71
N LEU A 62 4.96 -1.80 -24.98
CA LEU A 62 3.74 -2.47 -25.45
C LEU A 62 3.05 -1.70 -26.57
N TYR A 63 3.10 -0.38 -26.55
CA TYR A 63 2.61 0.46 -27.65
C TYR A 63 3.43 0.21 -28.93
N GLY A 64 4.77 0.24 -28.83
CA GLY A 64 5.66 0.01 -29.96
C GLY A 64 5.60 -1.40 -30.56
N THR A 65 5.18 -2.39 -29.77
CA THR A 65 5.00 -3.79 -30.21
C THR A 65 3.56 -4.13 -30.58
N GLU A 66 2.65 -3.14 -30.61
CA GLU A 66 1.22 -3.31 -30.90
C GLU A 66 0.49 -4.29 -29.95
N ALA A 67 1.07 -4.56 -28.78
CA ALA A 67 0.55 -5.49 -27.78
C ALA A 67 -0.24 -4.82 -26.65
N LEU A 68 -0.33 -3.49 -26.65
CA LEU A 68 -0.87 -2.68 -25.55
C LEU A 68 -2.25 -3.16 -25.07
N ASN A 69 -3.24 -3.22 -25.97
CA ASN A 69 -4.61 -3.60 -25.60
C ASN A 69 -4.79 -5.11 -25.39
N THR A 70 -3.84 -5.92 -25.86
CA THR A 70 -3.84 -7.37 -25.66
C THR A 70 -3.37 -7.74 -24.26
N ILE A 71 -2.35 -7.03 -23.75
CA ILE A 71 -1.75 -7.29 -22.43
C ILE A 71 -2.41 -6.43 -21.34
N LEU A 72 -2.66 -5.15 -21.62
CA LEU A 72 -3.27 -4.21 -20.70
C LEU A 72 -4.74 -4.01 -21.08
N ASN A 73 -5.62 -4.78 -20.45
CA ASN A 73 -7.06 -4.58 -20.58
C ASN A 73 -7.51 -3.25 -19.93
N ILE A 74 -8.79 -2.93 -20.06
CA ILE A 74 -9.34 -1.67 -19.57
C ILE A 74 -9.17 -1.46 -18.06
N ASP A 75 -9.25 -2.53 -17.25
CA ASP A 75 -9.05 -2.42 -15.81
C ASP A 75 -7.57 -2.20 -15.45
N HIS A 76 -6.63 -2.86 -16.14
CA HIS A 76 -5.21 -2.56 -16.00
C HIS A 76 -4.93 -1.09 -16.31
N GLN A 77 -5.43 -0.59 -17.45
CA GLN A 77 -5.22 0.81 -17.85
C GLN A 77 -5.81 1.79 -16.82
N ARG A 78 -7.00 1.50 -16.29
CA ARG A 78 -7.65 2.33 -15.27
C ARG A 78 -6.84 2.38 -13.97
N GLU A 79 -6.44 1.22 -13.45
CA GLU A 79 -5.71 1.15 -12.17
C GLU A 79 -4.28 1.68 -12.30
N MET A 80 -3.62 1.49 -13.45
CA MET A 80 -2.32 2.12 -13.73
C MET A 80 -2.43 3.64 -13.78
N THR A 81 -3.50 4.17 -14.37
CA THR A 81 -3.77 5.61 -14.39
C THR A 81 -4.02 6.14 -12.98
N HIS A 82 -4.86 5.45 -12.20
CA HIS A 82 -5.11 5.79 -10.80
C HIS A 82 -3.83 5.76 -9.95
N TYR A 83 -2.98 4.75 -10.14
CA TYR A 83 -1.68 4.64 -9.47
C TYR A 83 -0.80 5.86 -9.77
N LEU A 84 -0.65 6.25 -11.05
CA LEU A 84 0.15 7.41 -11.44
C LEU A 84 -0.37 8.70 -10.82
N PHE A 85 -1.68 8.96 -10.89
CA PHE A 85 -2.26 10.16 -10.29
C PHE A 85 -2.18 10.18 -8.76
N THR A 86 -2.21 9.01 -8.12
CA THR A 86 -2.01 8.90 -6.67
C THR A 86 -0.58 9.24 -6.25
N HIS A 87 0.40 8.95 -7.11
CA HIS A 87 1.81 9.21 -6.86
C HIS A 87 2.29 10.56 -7.39
N GLN A 88 1.42 11.30 -8.10
CA GLN A 88 1.73 12.64 -8.59
C GLN A 88 1.90 13.59 -7.41
N ASN A 89 3.01 14.31 -7.40
CA ASN A 89 3.30 15.35 -6.43
C ASN A 89 2.35 16.53 -6.60
N ILE A 90 2.25 17.38 -5.56
CA ILE A 90 1.36 18.56 -5.55
C ILE A 90 1.76 19.57 -6.65
N ASP A 91 3.04 19.62 -7.01
CA ASP A 91 3.55 20.48 -8.09
C ASP A 91 3.32 19.89 -9.50
N GLY A 92 2.72 18.69 -9.58
CA GLY A 92 2.38 18.01 -10.82
C GLY A 92 3.47 17.08 -11.35
N GLY A 93 4.62 16.95 -10.65
CA GLY A 93 5.65 15.97 -10.96
C GLY A 93 5.33 14.56 -10.49
#